data_AF-A0AAD5DRD4-F1
#
_entry.id   AF-A0AAD5DRD4-F1
#
_cell.length_a   1.000
_cell.length_b   1.000
_cell.length_c   1.000
_cell.angle_alpha   90.00
_cell.angle_beta   90.00
_cell.angle_gamma   90.00
#
_symmetry.space_group_name_H-M   'P 1'
#
loop_
_entity.id
_entity.type
_entity.pdbx_description
1 polymer ?
#
loop_
_entity_poly.entity_id
_entity_poly.type
_entity_poly.pdbx_seq_one_letter_code
_entity_poly.pdbx_strand_id
1 'polypeptide(L)'
;MPDATYTGGTTWAGTGIQFSSDPAVVKGAIALLKQRNPATKVLVAVGGATYTGWDKLNTASIKLFVDTFGLDGVDIDYEPASSGCTWSAAAVKCATDAEFIRVVTAFRAAFPRPYILTTAAWSIGAYGQGAWLNSQPAGDHTGMSVNMLRQVGDKLDVVNVMSYDAGPLYNPKEAYDAYRSLFKGQILMGVEVPPEAWGGHVITLEEARNISAYIRSAGGDGMMIWSLQKSGTPSAQALSTEICNALGMGGCTLPLFP
;
A
#
# COMPACT_ATOMS: atom_id res chain seq x y z
N MET A 1 11.99 7.68 -3.02
CA MET A 1 11.63 8.37 -4.27
C MET A 1 11.84 7.44 -5.45
N PRO A 2 11.03 7.51 -6.53
CA PRO A 2 11.24 6.69 -7.73
C PRO A 2 12.58 6.94 -8.44
N ASP A 3 13.03 8.18 -8.46
CA ASP A 3 14.24 8.68 -9.14
C ASP A 3 15.47 8.73 -8.21
N ALA A 4 15.53 7.87 -7.20
CA ALA A 4 16.61 7.83 -6.22
C ALA A 4 18.00 7.72 -6.88
N THR A 5 18.99 8.41 -6.33
CA THR A 5 20.39 8.46 -6.80
C THR A 5 21.38 7.88 -5.78
N TYR A 6 20.90 7.09 -4.82
CA TYR A 6 21.71 6.43 -3.80
C TYR A 6 22.82 5.57 -4.40
N THR A 7 24.05 5.80 -3.93
CA THR A 7 25.27 5.15 -4.42
C THR A 7 25.90 4.16 -3.43
N GLY A 8 25.22 3.87 -2.32
CA GLY A 8 25.68 2.95 -1.28
C GLY A 8 26.11 3.62 0.02
N GLY A 9 26.48 2.80 1.00
CA GLY A 9 26.89 3.26 2.34
C GLY A 9 25.71 3.52 3.29
N THR A 10 25.98 3.67 4.59
CA THR A 10 24.91 3.86 5.58
C THR A 10 24.57 5.36 5.67
N THR A 11 23.85 5.88 4.68
CA THR A 11 23.50 7.31 4.51
C THR A 11 22.10 7.48 3.90
N TRP A 12 21.47 8.63 4.14
CA TRP A 12 20.23 9.03 3.46
C TRP A 12 20.47 9.75 2.12
N ALA A 13 21.71 10.17 1.85
CA ALA A 13 22.04 10.90 0.62
C ALA A 13 21.61 10.13 -0.63
N GLY A 14 20.82 10.78 -1.49
CA GLY A 14 20.31 10.19 -2.74
C GLY A 14 19.18 9.16 -2.58
N THR A 15 18.77 8.79 -1.36
CA THR A 15 17.64 7.86 -1.14
C THR A 15 16.28 8.58 -1.24
N GLY A 16 16.29 9.86 -0.85
CA GLY A 16 15.09 10.66 -0.60
C GLY A 16 14.28 10.26 0.64
N ILE A 17 14.84 9.40 1.49
CA ILE A 17 14.33 9.16 2.84
C ILE A 17 14.70 10.34 3.72
N GLN A 18 13.73 10.83 4.50
CA GLN A 18 13.86 12.02 5.34
C GLN A 18 13.76 11.70 6.82
N PHE A 19 14.22 10.51 7.23
CA PHE A 19 14.23 10.15 8.64
C PHE A 19 15.12 11.11 9.44
N SER A 20 14.61 11.52 10.60
CA SER A 20 15.36 12.32 11.57
C SER A 20 16.42 11.49 12.29
N SER A 21 16.24 10.16 12.36
CA SER A 21 17.20 9.24 12.95
C SER A 21 18.39 8.97 12.03
N ASP A 22 19.54 8.71 12.65
CA ASP A 22 20.76 8.31 11.95
C ASP A 22 20.55 7.02 11.13
N PRO A 23 21.09 6.92 9.91
CA PRO A 23 20.94 5.74 9.07
C PRO A 23 21.44 4.43 9.69
N ALA A 24 22.50 4.46 10.50
CA ALA A 24 22.99 3.27 11.18
C ALA A 24 22.04 2.83 12.30
N VAL A 25 21.41 3.80 13.00
CA VAL A 25 20.38 3.52 14.01
C VAL A 25 19.18 2.83 13.38
N VAL A 26 18.69 3.33 12.23
CA VAL A 26 17.55 2.74 11.54
C VAL A 26 17.87 1.33 11.03
N LYS A 27 19.04 1.15 10.40
CA LYS A 27 19.51 -0.18 9.98
C LYS A 27 19.61 -1.15 11.16
N GLY A 28 20.14 -0.69 12.29
CA GLY A 28 20.23 -1.49 13.53
C GLY A 28 18.84 -1.85 14.09
N ALA A 29 17.89 -0.92 14.07
CA ALA A 29 16.52 -1.15 14.51
C ALA A 29 15.80 -2.19 13.64
N ILE A 30 15.99 -2.15 12.32
CA ILE A 30 15.47 -3.17 11.39
C ILE A 30 16.03 -4.55 11.73
N ALA A 31 17.34 -4.65 11.93
CA ALA A 31 17.98 -5.91 12.30
C ALA A 31 17.45 -6.46 13.64
N LEU A 32 17.29 -5.60 14.65
CA LEU A 32 16.74 -5.97 15.95
C LEU A 32 15.27 -6.41 15.88
N LEU A 33 14.45 -5.73 15.06
CA LEU A 33 13.06 -6.10 14.83
C LEU A 33 12.97 -7.51 14.24
N LYS A 34 13.76 -7.80 13.20
CA LYS A 34 13.80 -9.10 12.54
C LYS A 34 14.39 -10.19 13.45
N GLN A 35 15.33 -9.85 14.33
CA GLN A 35 15.83 -10.77 15.34
C GLN A 35 14.75 -11.17 16.35
N ARG A 36 13.96 -10.22 16.83
CA ARG A 36 12.89 -10.46 17.82
C ARG A 36 11.65 -11.11 17.17
N ASN A 37 11.36 -10.77 15.92
CA ASN A 37 10.22 -11.24 15.16
C ASN A 37 10.67 -11.71 13.77
N PRO A 38 11.24 -12.93 13.63
CA PRO A 38 11.80 -13.41 12.35
C PRO A 38 10.81 -13.50 11.19
N ALA A 39 9.51 -13.55 11.49
CA ALA A 39 8.45 -13.53 10.49
C ALA A 39 8.14 -12.11 9.96
N THR A 40 8.50 -11.05 10.69
CA THR A 40 8.23 -9.67 10.28
C THR A 40 9.08 -9.30 9.06
N LYS A 41 8.40 -8.78 8.05
CA LYS A 41 9.02 -8.29 6.81
C LYS A 41 9.06 -6.77 6.84
N VAL A 42 10.18 -6.21 6.40
CA VAL A 42 10.38 -4.76 6.33
C VAL A 42 10.60 -4.37 4.88
N LEU A 43 9.70 -3.56 4.34
CA LEU A 43 9.76 -3.07 2.97
C LEU A 43 10.02 -1.56 2.98
N VAL A 44 10.52 -1.03 1.85
CA VAL A 44 10.56 0.41 1.61
C VAL A 44 9.43 0.80 0.67
N ALA A 45 8.63 1.80 1.05
CA ALA A 45 7.66 2.41 0.13
C ALA A 45 8.39 3.37 -0.81
N VAL A 46 8.13 3.24 -2.12
CA VAL A 46 8.70 4.08 -3.16
C VAL A 46 7.56 4.82 -3.84
N GLY A 47 7.65 6.15 -3.85
CA GLY A 47 6.56 6.99 -4.34
C GLY A 47 5.93 7.74 -3.18
N GLY A 48 4.61 7.78 -3.16
CA GLY A 48 3.80 8.63 -2.32
C GLY A 48 3.40 9.91 -3.05
N ALA A 49 2.35 10.56 -2.54
CA ALA A 49 1.73 11.76 -3.11
C ALA A 49 2.69 12.88 -3.58
N THR A 50 3.88 13.00 -3.00
CA THR A 50 4.86 14.06 -3.32
C THR A 50 6.07 13.59 -4.13
N TYR A 51 6.18 12.30 -4.43
CA TYR A 51 7.34 11.71 -5.12
C TYR A 51 6.94 11.10 -6.46
N THR A 52 6.87 11.94 -7.48
CA THR A 52 6.24 11.62 -8.78
C THR A 52 7.23 11.35 -9.92
N GLY A 53 8.54 11.28 -9.67
CA GLY A 53 9.60 11.09 -10.67
C GLY A 53 9.67 9.70 -11.33
N TRP A 54 8.53 9.12 -11.69
CA TRP A 54 8.40 7.75 -12.22
C TRP A 54 8.98 7.60 -13.63
N ASP A 55 9.02 8.66 -14.42
CA ASP A 55 9.69 8.73 -15.73
C ASP A 55 11.19 8.43 -15.63
N LYS A 56 11.79 8.77 -14.49
CA LYS A 56 13.22 8.55 -14.15
C LYS A 56 13.43 7.42 -13.16
N LEU A 57 12.49 6.46 -13.10
CA LEU A 57 12.56 5.33 -12.18
C LEU A 57 13.95 4.66 -12.19
N ASN A 58 14.60 4.61 -11.02
CA ASN A 58 15.93 4.04 -10.83
C ASN A 58 15.87 2.83 -9.89
N THR A 59 15.44 1.68 -10.42
CA THR A 59 15.33 0.45 -9.63
C THR A 59 16.67 -0.09 -9.12
N ALA A 60 17.78 0.20 -9.79
CA ALA A 60 19.11 -0.22 -9.36
C ALA A 60 19.55 0.48 -8.06
N SER A 61 19.35 1.79 -7.99
CA SER A 61 19.59 2.60 -6.79
C SER A 61 18.71 2.16 -5.61
N ILE A 62 17.42 1.92 -5.87
CA ILE A 62 16.49 1.42 -4.86
C ILE A 62 16.88 0.03 -4.37
N LYS A 63 17.31 -0.87 -5.28
CA LYS A 63 17.80 -2.22 -4.93
C LYS A 63 19.03 -2.15 -4.05
N LEU A 64 19.97 -1.26 -4.37
CA LEU A 64 21.17 -1.05 -3.55
C LEU A 64 20.79 -0.59 -2.14
N PHE A 65 19.78 0.27 -2.00
CA PHE A 65 19.27 0.67 -0.69
C PHE A 65 18.65 -0.49 0.08
N VAL A 66 17.74 -1.25 -0.56
CA VAL A 66 17.12 -2.46 0.01
C VAL A 66 18.16 -3.43 0.53
N ASP A 67 19.20 -3.71 -0.26
CA ASP A 67 20.29 -4.61 0.13
C ASP A 67 21.12 -4.03 1.27
N THR A 68 21.44 -2.74 1.22
CA THR A 68 22.29 -2.10 2.24
C THR A 68 21.61 -2.06 3.60
N PHE A 69 20.28 -1.90 3.65
CA PHE A 69 19.51 -1.84 4.89
C PHE A 69 18.90 -3.18 5.31
N GLY A 70 19.07 -4.24 4.51
CA GLY A 70 18.57 -5.58 4.84
C GLY A 70 17.05 -5.71 4.78
N LEU A 71 16.42 -4.95 3.88
CA LEU A 71 14.98 -4.95 3.66
C LEU A 71 14.55 -6.18 2.84
N ASP A 72 13.29 -6.55 2.98
CA ASP A 72 12.69 -7.74 2.36
C ASP A 72 12.02 -7.44 1.01
N GLY A 73 11.88 -6.17 0.63
CA GLY A 73 11.13 -5.81 -0.56
C GLY A 73 10.82 -4.32 -0.71
N VAL A 74 9.91 -4.05 -1.64
CA VAL A 74 9.45 -2.71 -2.01
C VAL A 74 7.93 -2.66 -2.06
N ASP A 75 7.35 -1.57 -1.57
CA ASP A 75 5.97 -1.19 -1.82
C ASP A 75 5.93 -0.05 -2.86
N ILE A 76 5.19 -0.26 -3.95
CA ILE A 76 5.03 0.74 -5.02
C ILE A 76 3.83 1.62 -4.66
N ASP A 77 4.12 2.86 -4.29
CA ASP A 77 3.12 3.85 -3.89
C ASP A 77 2.90 4.86 -5.03
N TYR A 78 2.28 4.38 -6.11
CA TYR A 78 2.11 5.13 -7.36
C TYR A 78 0.89 6.06 -7.29
N GLU A 79 1.14 7.31 -6.90
CA GLU A 79 0.13 8.35 -6.70
C GLU A 79 0.32 9.55 -7.65
N PRO A 80 0.01 9.43 -8.95
CA PRO A 80 0.03 10.61 -9.83
C PRO A 80 -1.16 11.51 -9.50
N ALA A 81 -1.03 12.81 -9.74
CA ALA A 81 -2.08 13.78 -9.40
C ALA A 81 -3.45 13.51 -10.07
N SER A 82 -3.46 12.85 -11.21
CA SER A 82 -4.69 12.36 -11.87
C SER A 82 -4.36 11.12 -12.70
N SER A 83 -5.30 10.17 -12.77
CA SER A 83 -5.15 8.98 -13.61
C SER A 83 -5.51 9.21 -15.08
N GLY A 84 -6.31 10.25 -15.36
CA GLY A 84 -6.91 10.49 -16.68
C GLY A 84 -7.75 9.32 -17.18
N CYS A 85 -8.38 8.56 -16.27
CA CYS A 85 -9.18 7.41 -16.64
C CYS A 85 -10.49 7.81 -17.33
N THR A 86 -10.82 7.07 -18.38
CA THR A 86 -12.17 6.96 -18.95
C THR A 86 -12.64 5.52 -18.78
N TRP A 87 -13.90 5.34 -18.40
CA TRP A 87 -14.44 4.01 -18.16
C TRP A 87 -15.87 3.86 -18.68
N SER A 88 -16.21 2.64 -19.04
CA SER A 88 -17.50 2.23 -19.58
C SER A 88 -17.73 0.75 -19.25
N ALA A 89 -18.94 0.25 -19.52
CA ALA A 89 -19.23 -1.18 -19.40
C ALA A 89 -18.27 -2.07 -20.22
N ALA A 90 -17.69 -1.55 -21.31
CA ALA A 90 -16.81 -2.30 -22.20
C ALA A 90 -15.34 -2.26 -21.79
N ALA A 91 -14.84 -1.12 -21.27
CA ALA A 91 -13.42 -0.94 -20.99
C ALA A 91 -13.14 0.22 -20.04
N VAL A 92 -12.00 0.09 -19.34
CA VAL A 92 -11.31 1.16 -18.62
C VAL A 92 -10.04 1.49 -19.40
N LYS A 93 -9.73 2.78 -19.56
CA LYS A 93 -8.50 3.28 -20.19
C LYS A 93 -8.01 4.50 -19.45
N CYS A 94 -6.77 4.48 -19.02
CA CYS A 94 -6.17 5.57 -18.25
C CYS A 94 -4.92 6.10 -18.95
N ALA A 95 -4.65 7.39 -18.82
CA ALA A 95 -3.43 8.00 -19.35
C ALA A 95 -2.16 7.42 -18.69
N THR A 96 -2.31 6.91 -17.47
CA THR A 96 -1.24 6.36 -16.63
C THR A 96 -1.00 4.86 -16.81
N ASP A 97 -1.83 4.15 -17.58
CA ASP A 97 -1.78 2.68 -17.70
C ASP A 97 -0.38 2.18 -18.11
N ALA A 98 0.18 2.76 -19.18
CA ALA A 98 1.47 2.35 -19.72
C ALA A 98 2.62 2.58 -18.72
N GLU A 99 2.57 3.69 -17.97
CA GLU A 99 3.57 3.98 -16.96
C GLU A 99 3.44 3.03 -15.77
N PHE A 100 2.25 2.83 -15.23
CA PHE A 100 2.07 1.99 -14.05
C PHE A 100 2.45 0.52 -14.35
N ILE A 101 2.06 0.00 -15.52
CA ILE A 101 2.48 -1.33 -15.99
C ILE A 101 4.00 -1.44 -16.12
N ARG A 102 4.65 -0.41 -16.69
CA ARG A 102 6.12 -0.36 -16.83
C ARG A 102 6.79 -0.35 -15.45
N VAL A 103 6.28 0.46 -14.51
CA VAL A 103 6.79 0.57 -13.13
C VAL A 103 6.75 -0.80 -12.44
N VAL A 104 5.59 -1.45 -12.38
CA VAL A 104 5.44 -2.77 -11.73
C VAL A 104 6.36 -3.81 -12.38
N THR A 105 6.45 -3.81 -13.71
CA THR A 105 7.32 -4.73 -14.45
C THR A 105 8.81 -4.49 -14.13
N ALA A 106 9.24 -3.23 -14.10
CA ALA A 106 10.62 -2.86 -13.81
C ALA A 106 11.01 -3.22 -12.37
N PHE A 107 10.13 -3.00 -11.40
CA PHE A 107 10.37 -3.44 -10.02
C PHE A 107 10.47 -4.95 -9.93
N ARG A 108 9.54 -5.72 -10.49
CA ARG A 108 9.65 -7.18 -10.41
C ARG A 108 10.92 -7.72 -11.07
N ALA A 109 11.38 -7.10 -12.16
CA ALA A 109 12.66 -7.46 -12.78
C ALA A 109 13.88 -7.18 -11.86
N ALA A 110 13.88 -6.06 -11.15
CA ALA A 110 14.95 -5.69 -10.21
C ALA A 110 14.86 -6.45 -8.87
N PHE A 111 13.67 -6.87 -8.48
CA PHE A 111 13.33 -7.58 -7.25
C PHE A 111 12.69 -8.94 -7.58
N PRO A 112 13.45 -9.88 -8.20
CA PRO A 112 12.95 -11.23 -8.42
C PRO A 112 12.66 -11.89 -7.08
N ARG A 113 11.73 -12.84 -7.06
CA ARG A 113 11.46 -13.62 -5.83
C ARG A 113 12.77 -14.22 -5.32
N PRO A 114 13.05 -14.18 -4.00
CA PRO A 114 12.08 -14.06 -2.90
C PRO A 114 11.79 -12.64 -2.39
N TYR A 115 12.27 -11.56 -3.05
CA TYR A 115 11.87 -10.21 -2.65
C TYR A 115 10.35 -10.02 -2.76
N ILE A 116 9.78 -9.39 -1.74
CA ILE A 116 8.36 -9.05 -1.69
C ILE A 116 8.14 -7.79 -2.51
N LEU A 117 7.19 -7.83 -3.43
CA LEU A 117 6.74 -6.66 -4.16
C LEU A 117 5.27 -6.40 -3.90
N THR A 118 4.97 -5.23 -3.36
CA THR A 118 3.60 -4.80 -3.08
C THR A 118 3.30 -3.50 -3.81
N THR A 119 2.02 -3.12 -3.84
CA THR A 119 1.61 -1.78 -4.28
C THR A 119 0.56 -1.22 -3.34
N ALA A 120 0.70 0.05 -2.97
CA ALA A 120 -0.38 0.83 -2.41
C ALA A 120 -1.31 1.28 -3.55
N ALA A 121 -2.52 0.74 -3.57
CA ALA A 121 -3.51 0.98 -4.61
C ALA A 121 -4.61 1.90 -4.09
N TRP A 122 -5.05 2.85 -4.93
CA TRP A 122 -6.10 3.80 -4.60
C TRP A 122 -7.41 3.15 -4.15
N SER A 123 -8.10 3.74 -3.18
CA SER A 123 -9.42 3.34 -2.68
C SER A 123 -10.39 2.92 -3.79
N ILE A 124 -10.55 3.78 -4.81
CA ILE A 124 -11.47 3.64 -5.94
C ILE A 124 -10.81 3.05 -7.20
N GLY A 125 -9.56 2.60 -7.10
CA GLY A 125 -8.72 2.18 -8.24
C GLY A 125 -9.26 0.96 -9.00
N ALA A 126 -10.08 0.13 -8.37
CA ALA A 126 -10.69 -1.06 -8.99
C ALA A 126 -12.13 -0.84 -9.51
N TYR A 127 -12.70 0.36 -9.33
CA TYR A 127 -14.03 0.73 -9.82
C TYR A 127 -14.05 1.01 -11.33
N GLY A 128 -15.24 1.36 -11.85
CA GLY A 128 -15.43 1.73 -13.25
C GLY A 128 -15.49 0.54 -14.22
N GLN A 129 -15.66 -0.67 -13.71
CA GLN A 129 -15.66 -1.89 -14.52
C GLN A 129 -16.64 -2.93 -14.01
N GLY A 130 -17.24 -3.72 -14.91
CA GLY A 130 -18.08 -4.86 -14.56
C GLY A 130 -19.22 -4.49 -13.60
N ALA A 131 -19.34 -5.26 -12.51
CA ALA A 131 -20.31 -5.00 -11.45
C ALA A 131 -20.07 -3.67 -10.70
N TRP A 132 -18.85 -3.14 -10.78
CA TRP A 132 -18.42 -1.90 -10.10
C TRP A 132 -18.39 -0.69 -11.03
N LEU A 133 -19.12 -0.75 -12.15
CA LEU A 133 -19.19 0.36 -13.12
C LEU A 133 -19.67 1.66 -12.50
N ASN A 134 -20.64 1.57 -11.57
CA ASN A 134 -21.31 2.72 -10.95
C ASN A 134 -20.99 2.85 -9.44
N SER A 135 -20.01 2.10 -8.92
CA SER A 135 -19.58 2.17 -7.53
C SER A 135 -19.20 3.59 -7.14
N GLN A 136 -19.47 3.95 -5.88
CA GLN A 136 -19.25 5.30 -5.38
C GLN A 136 -18.15 5.33 -4.30
N PRO A 137 -17.41 6.45 -4.19
CA PRO A 137 -17.43 7.58 -5.11
C PRO A 137 -16.69 7.28 -6.42
N ALA A 138 -17.02 8.04 -7.45
CA ALA A 138 -16.19 8.16 -8.64
C ALA A 138 -15.32 9.42 -8.53
N GLY A 139 -14.09 9.36 -9.04
CA GLY A 139 -13.14 10.47 -8.99
C GLY A 139 -11.91 10.25 -9.85
N ASP A 140 -10.89 11.09 -9.67
CA ASP A 140 -9.69 11.15 -10.51
C ASP A 140 -8.84 9.88 -10.52
N HIS A 141 -9.09 8.92 -9.64
CA HIS A 141 -8.39 7.63 -9.56
C HIS A 141 -9.30 6.42 -9.86
N THR A 142 -10.57 6.64 -10.25
CA THR A 142 -11.48 5.55 -10.60
C THR A 142 -10.91 4.71 -11.74
N GLY A 143 -10.76 3.41 -11.51
CA GLY A 143 -10.31 2.45 -12.52
C GLY A 143 -8.80 2.41 -12.76
N MET A 144 -8.02 3.25 -12.09
CA MET A 144 -6.56 3.36 -12.27
C MET A 144 -5.80 2.04 -12.10
N SER A 145 -6.28 1.14 -11.24
CA SER A 145 -5.63 -0.14 -10.98
C SER A 145 -6.08 -1.25 -11.92
N VAL A 146 -7.14 -1.03 -12.72
CA VAL A 146 -7.80 -2.09 -13.50
C VAL A 146 -6.86 -2.71 -14.52
N ASN A 147 -6.23 -1.90 -15.37
CA ASN A 147 -5.39 -2.43 -16.44
C ASN A 147 -4.04 -2.92 -15.93
N MET A 148 -3.45 -2.23 -14.93
CA MET A 148 -2.22 -2.70 -14.28
C MET A 148 -2.43 -4.09 -13.66
N LEU A 149 -3.48 -4.30 -12.86
CA LEU A 149 -3.73 -5.58 -12.21
C LEU A 149 -4.05 -6.69 -13.22
N ARG A 150 -4.81 -6.38 -14.28
CA ARG A 150 -5.14 -7.37 -15.34
C ARG A 150 -3.92 -7.83 -16.11
N GLN A 151 -2.97 -6.94 -16.39
CA GLN A 151 -1.84 -7.24 -17.28
C GLN A 151 -0.61 -7.73 -16.53
N VAL A 152 -0.33 -7.17 -15.36
CA VAL A 152 0.91 -7.44 -14.60
C VAL A 152 0.67 -7.65 -13.11
N GLY A 153 -0.58 -7.88 -12.69
CA GLY A 153 -0.91 -8.17 -11.29
C GLY A 153 -0.19 -9.42 -10.76
N ASP A 154 0.08 -10.42 -11.60
CA ASP A 154 0.85 -11.63 -11.25
C ASP A 154 2.30 -11.35 -10.79
N LYS A 155 2.80 -10.14 -11.07
CA LYS A 155 4.09 -9.64 -10.60
C LYS A 155 4.04 -9.11 -9.18
N LEU A 156 2.88 -8.83 -8.61
CA LEU A 156 2.72 -8.39 -7.23
C LEU A 156 2.51 -9.61 -6.33
N ASP A 157 3.01 -9.54 -5.10
CA ASP A 157 2.72 -10.52 -4.06
C ASP A 157 1.51 -10.07 -3.22
N VAL A 158 1.40 -8.76 -2.96
CA VAL A 158 0.32 -8.15 -2.17
C VAL A 158 -0.16 -6.84 -2.81
N VAL A 159 -1.46 -6.56 -2.71
CA VAL A 159 -2.05 -5.24 -2.98
C VAL A 159 -2.53 -4.65 -1.66
N ASN A 160 -1.98 -3.50 -1.27
CA ASN A 160 -2.39 -2.71 -0.12
C ASN A 160 -3.40 -1.67 -0.59
N VAL A 161 -4.70 -1.90 -0.40
CA VAL A 161 -5.71 -0.92 -0.81
C VAL A 161 -5.76 0.20 0.21
N MET A 162 -5.48 1.43 -0.20
CA MET A 162 -5.64 2.63 0.62
C MET A 162 -7.14 2.93 0.77
N SER A 163 -7.82 2.18 1.64
CA SER A 163 -9.29 2.21 1.83
C SER A 163 -9.75 3.36 2.74
N TYR A 164 -9.13 4.52 2.52
CA TYR A 164 -9.32 5.78 3.22
C TYR A 164 -9.22 6.90 2.18
N ASP A 165 -9.40 8.16 2.60
CA ASP A 165 -9.33 9.38 1.79
C ASP A 165 -10.35 9.47 0.64
N ALA A 166 -11.31 8.55 0.62
CA ALA A 166 -12.31 8.43 -0.45
C ALA A 166 -13.61 9.20 -0.13
N GLY A 167 -13.76 9.73 1.09
CA GLY A 167 -14.96 10.46 1.50
C GLY A 167 -16.15 9.54 1.88
N PRO A 168 -17.28 10.13 2.27
CA PRO A 168 -18.33 9.44 3.04
C PRO A 168 -19.19 8.45 2.24
N LEU A 169 -19.16 8.50 0.91
CA LEU A 169 -19.89 7.54 0.07
C LEU A 169 -19.12 6.24 -0.16
N TYR A 170 -17.86 6.19 0.26
CA TYR A 170 -16.99 5.05 0.01
C TYR A 170 -17.38 3.84 0.85
N ASN A 171 -17.40 2.69 0.19
CA ASN A 171 -17.62 1.40 0.83
C ASN A 171 -16.37 0.51 0.71
N PRO A 172 -15.63 0.29 1.81
CA PRO A 172 -14.40 -0.52 1.79
C PRO A 172 -14.65 -1.99 1.43
N LYS A 173 -15.84 -2.53 1.74
CA LYS A 173 -16.19 -3.93 1.42
C LYS A 173 -16.40 -4.12 -0.09
N GLU A 174 -17.06 -3.15 -0.72
CA GLU A 174 -17.26 -3.13 -2.16
C GLU A 174 -15.93 -2.96 -2.92
N ALA A 175 -15.05 -2.08 -2.42
CA ALA A 175 -13.70 -1.93 -2.96
C ALA A 175 -12.89 -3.23 -2.85
N TYR A 176 -12.95 -3.93 -1.71
CA TYR A 176 -12.29 -5.23 -1.56
C TYR A 176 -12.76 -6.23 -2.62
N ASP A 177 -14.07 -6.37 -2.83
CA ASP A 177 -14.62 -7.26 -3.84
C ASP A 177 -14.18 -6.88 -5.26
N ALA A 178 -14.13 -5.57 -5.55
CA ALA A 178 -13.64 -5.04 -6.82
C ALA A 178 -12.18 -5.44 -7.07
N TYR A 179 -11.31 -5.27 -6.08
CA TYR A 179 -9.91 -5.68 -6.16
C TYR A 179 -9.75 -7.21 -6.30
N ARG A 180 -10.49 -8.01 -5.52
CA ARG A 180 -10.47 -9.49 -5.64
C ARG A 180 -10.91 -10.00 -7.02
N SER A 181 -11.74 -9.24 -7.71
CA SER A 181 -12.16 -9.58 -9.07
C SER A 181 -11.00 -9.54 -10.06
N LEU A 182 -10.03 -8.65 -9.83
CA LEU A 182 -8.87 -8.39 -10.69
C LEU A 182 -7.62 -9.15 -10.25
N PHE A 183 -7.36 -9.21 -8.95
CA PHE A 183 -6.13 -9.74 -8.37
C PHE A 183 -6.39 -11.03 -7.58
N LYS A 184 -5.51 -12.02 -7.76
CA LYS A 184 -5.62 -13.35 -7.14
C LYS A 184 -4.65 -13.58 -5.97
N GLY A 185 -3.70 -12.67 -5.77
CA GLY A 185 -2.82 -12.69 -4.60
C GLY A 185 -3.47 -12.05 -3.37
N GLN A 186 -2.64 -11.71 -2.39
CA GLN A 186 -3.13 -11.19 -1.10
C GLN A 186 -3.57 -9.74 -1.19
N ILE A 187 -4.75 -9.41 -0.66
CA ILE A 187 -5.24 -8.04 -0.60
C ILE A 187 -5.38 -7.60 0.87
N LEU A 188 -4.64 -6.56 1.24
CA LEU A 188 -4.76 -5.93 2.56
C LEU A 188 -5.58 -4.66 2.43
N MET A 189 -6.68 -4.56 3.19
CA MET A 189 -7.49 -3.35 3.22
C MET A 189 -6.95 -2.37 4.26
N GLY A 190 -6.67 -1.15 3.82
CA GLY A 190 -6.09 -0.08 4.63
C GLY A 190 -7.12 0.69 5.44
N VAL A 191 -6.74 1.11 6.64
CA VAL A 191 -7.43 2.15 7.41
C VAL A 191 -6.45 3.23 7.79
N GLU A 192 -6.90 4.47 7.85
CA GLU A 192 -6.06 5.57 8.31
C GLU A 192 -6.33 5.94 9.78
N VAL A 193 -5.28 6.12 10.57
CA VAL A 193 -5.37 6.72 11.91
C VAL A 193 -5.97 8.12 11.77
N PRO A 194 -7.07 8.45 12.45
CA PRO A 194 -7.78 9.71 12.19
C PRO A 194 -7.02 10.99 12.50
N PRO A 195 -7.50 12.13 11.97
CA PRO A 195 -8.47 12.24 10.88
C PRO A 195 -7.85 11.88 9.54
N GLU A 196 -8.61 11.35 8.58
CA GLU A 196 -8.10 11.12 7.22
C GLU A 196 -7.51 12.39 6.59
N ALA A 197 -6.49 12.24 5.73
CA ALA A 197 -5.81 13.36 5.10
C ALA A 197 -6.72 14.13 4.14
N TRP A 198 -7.63 13.41 3.47
CA TRP A 198 -8.63 13.89 2.55
C TRP A 198 -10.00 13.28 2.87
N GLY A 199 -11.08 13.82 2.30
CA GLY A 199 -12.44 13.30 2.49
C GLY A 199 -13.06 13.53 3.88
N GLY A 200 -12.26 13.84 4.90
CA GLY A 200 -12.71 14.26 6.24
C GLY A 200 -13.28 13.14 7.11
N HIS A 201 -13.07 11.88 6.75
CA HIS A 201 -13.56 10.74 7.51
C HIS A 201 -12.72 10.53 8.78
N VAL A 202 -13.38 10.05 9.85
CA VAL A 202 -12.76 9.66 11.12
C VAL A 202 -13.19 8.23 11.40
N ILE A 203 -12.30 7.26 11.17
CA ILE A 203 -12.63 5.85 11.42
C ILE A 203 -12.88 5.57 12.90
N THR A 204 -13.86 4.72 13.19
CA THR A 204 -14.17 4.19 14.51
C THR A 204 -13.63 2.77 14.69
N LEU A 205 -13.50 2.32 15.95
CA LEU A 205 -13.14 0.93 16.23
C LEU A 205 -14.21 -0.06 15.73
N GLU A 206 -15.48 0.34 15.76
CA GLU A 206 -16.57 -0.48 15.23
C GLU A 206 -16.45 -0.66 13.71
N GLU A 207 -16.15 0.40 12.97
CA GLU A 207 -15.89 0.30 11.53
C GLU A 207 -14.68 -0.58 11.23
N ALA A 208 -13.56 -0.39 11.93
CA ALA A 208 -12.38 -1.23 11.78
C ALA A 208 -12.69 -2.72 12.03
N ARG A 209 -13.48 -3.04 13.07
CA ARG A 209 -13.98 -4.39 13.35
C ARG A 209 -14.85 -4.91 12.21
N ASN A 210 -15.81 -4.10 11.75
CA ASN A 210 -16.79 -4.49 10.73
C ASN A 210 -16.14 -4.75 9.37
N ILE A 211 -15.11 -3.98 9.01
CA ILE A 211 -14.30 -4.21 7.81
C ILE A 211 -13.51 -5.51 8.00
N SER A 212 -12.74 -5.62 9.09
CA SER A 212 -11.89 -6.79 9.35
C SER A 212 -12.67 -8.11 9.40
N ALA A 213 -13.87 -8.11 10.00
CA ALA A 213 -14.75 -9.27 10.05
C ALA A 213 -15.26 -9.66 8.65
N TYR A 214 -15.56 -8.68 7.79
CA TYR A 214 -15.91 -8.93 6.39
C TYR A 214 -14.74 -9.53 5.61
N ILE A 215 -13.55 -8.95 5.74
CA ILE A 215 -12.34 -9.48 5.09
C ILE A 215 -12.11 -10.92 5.51
N ARG A 216 -12.17 -11.22 6.82
CA ARG A 216 -12.05 -12.58 7.32
C ARG A 216 -13.10 -13.53 6.74
N SER A 217 -14.38 -13.13 6.69
CA SER A 217 -15.45 -13.99 6.17
C SER A 217 -15.38 -14.21 4.67
N ALA A 218 -14.84 -13.24 3.93
CA ALA A 218 -14.55 -13.33 2.50
C ALA A 218 -13.26 -14.12 2.18
N GLY A 219 -12.70 -14.84 3.16
CA GLY A 219 -11.46 -15.62 3.03
C GLY A 219 -10.23 -14.75 2.88
N GLY A 220 -10.24 -13.57 3.51
CA GLY A 220 -9.33 -12.48 3.21
C GLY A 220 -7.99 -12.48 3.92
N ASP A 221 -7.12 -11.61 3.41
CA ASP A 221 -5.67 -11.74 3.53
C ASP A 221 -5.05 -10.83 4.60
N GLY A 222 -5.82 -9.88 5.14
CA GLY A 222 -5.43 -9.03 6.26
C GLY A 222 -5.81 -7.56 6.07
N MET A 223 -5.19 -6.70 6.88
CA MET A 223 -5.45 -5.26 6.94
C MET A 223 -4.13 -4.48 6.96
N MET A 224 -4.19 -3.21 6.59
CA MET A 224 -3.07 -2.25 6.64
C MET A 224 -3.48 -1.02 7.47
N ILE A 225 -2.54 -0.40 8.17
CA ILE A 225 -2.79 0.83 8.96
C ILE A 225 -1.86 1.94 8.47
N TRP A 226 -2.45 3.03 8.01
CA TRP A 226 -1.75 4.26 7.65
C TRP A 226 -1.95 5.35 8.71
N SER A 227 -0.96 5.85 9.41
CA SER A 227 0.33 5.24 9.64
C SER A 227 0.53 5.07 11.15
N LEU A 228 1.42 4.16 11.54
CA LEU A 228 1.63 3.84 12.96
C LEU A 228 2.16 5.03 13.79
N GLN A 229 2.74 6.04 13.14
CA GLN A 229 3.31 7.24 13.80
C GLN A 229 2.31 8.38 13.93
N LYS A 230 1.16 8.30 13.25
CA LYS A 230 0.16 9.35 13.29
C LYS A 230 -0.55 9.33 14.64
N SER A 231 -0.73 10.52 15.21
CA SER A 231 -1.52 10.72 16.42
C SER A 231 -2.99 10.92 16.03
N GLY A 232 -3.87 10.12 16.62
CA GLY A 232 -5.31 10.16 16.34
C GLY A 232 -6.11 9.38 17.36
N THR A 233 -7.43 9.55 17.33
CA THR A 233 -8.38 8.75 18.12
C THR A 233 -9.40 8.12 17.18
N PRO A 234 -9.50 6.77 17.13
CA PRO A 234 -8.65 5.78 17.79
C PRO A 234 -7.18 5.85 17.35
N SER A 235 -6.27 5.44 18.25
CA SER A 235 -4.82 5.39 17.96
C SER A 235 -4.47 4.19 17.08
N ALA A 236 -3.27 4.19 16.49
CA ALA A 236 -2.73 3.03 15.78
C ALA A 236 -2.76 1.75 16.64
N GLN A 237 -2.45 1.85 17.94
CA GLN A 237 -2.52 0.71 18.87
C GLN A 237 -3.95 0.20 19.03
N ALA A 238 -4.93 1.09 19.20
CA ALA A 238 -6.32 0.71 19.38
C ALA A 238 -6.87 0.05 18.10
N LEU A 239 -6.57 0.63 16.93
CA LEU A 239 -6.92 0.05 15.62
C LEU A 239 -6.27 -1.32 15.44
N SER A 240 -4.97 -1.45 15.70
CA SER A 240 -4.25 -2.72 15.56
C SER A 240 -4.81 -3.81 16.47
N THR A 241 -5.11 -3.47 17.73
CA THR A 241 -5.73 -4.41 18.70
C THR A 241 -7.08 -4.90 18.18
N GLU A 242 -7.93 -3.98 17.73
CA GLU A 242 -9.28 -4.29 17.24
C GLU A 242 -9.24 -5.14 15.96
N ILE A 243 -8.40 -4.75 14.99
CA ILE A 243 -8.18 -5.49 13.75
C ILE A 243 -7.67 -6.90 14.04
N CYS A 244 -6.66 -7.04 14.90
CA CYS A 244 -6.08 -8.33 15.27
C CYS A 244 -7.14 -9.27 15.86
N ASN A 245 -7.98 -8.75 16.79
CA ASN A 245 -9.06 -9.52 17.40
C ASN A 245 -10.10 -9.96 16.36
N ALA A 246 -10.52 -9.05 15.49
CA ALA A 246 -11.52 -9.34 14.46
C ALA A 246 -11.03 -10.38 13.44
N LEU A 247 -9.74 -10.32 13.07
CA LEU A 247 -9.09 -11.31 12.22
C LEU A 247 -8.87 -12.66 12.93
N GLY A 248 -9.02 -12.72 14.25
CA GLY A 248 -8.82 -13.94 15.04
C GLY A 248 -7.35 -14.33 15.17
N MET A 249 -6.46 -13.34 15.16
CA MET A 249 -5.02 -13.53 15.32
C MET A 249 -4.64 -13.67 16.80
N GLY A 250 -3.44 -14.19 17.09
CA GLY A 250 -2.88 -14.25 18.44
C GLY A 250 -2.10 -12.99 18.81
N GLY A 251 -1.96 -12.70 20.11
CA GLY A 251 -1.08 -11.64 20.60
C GLY A 251 -1.64 -10.21 20.45
N CYS A 252 -2.95 -10.04 20.27
CA CYS A 252 -3.57 -8.75 19.95
C CYS A 252 -3.46 -7.66 21.01
N THR A 253 -3.04 -8.01 22.23
CA THR A 253 -2.83 -7.05 23.33
C THR A 253 -1.37 -6.62 23.46
N LEU A 254 -0.47 -7.13 22.62
CA LEU A 254 0.92 -6.71 22.62
C LEU A 254 1.03 -5.28 22.06
N PRO A 255 1.90 -4.44 22.63
CA PRO A 255 2.12 -3.10 22.11
C PRO A 255 2.81 -3.16 20.74
N LEU A 256 2.39 -2.29 19.82
CA LEU A 256 3.01 -2.08 18.50
C LEU A 256 4.45 -1.60 18.62
N PHE A 257 4.70 -0.76 19.62
CA PHE A 257 6.02 -0.20 19.94
C PHE A 257 6.43 -0.67 21.34
N PRO A 258 7.55 -1.41 21.46
CA PRO A 258 8.07 -1.86 22.75
C PRO A 258 8.68 -0.73 23.59
#